data_AF-A0A349HX59-F1
#
_entry.id   AF-A0A349HX59-F1
#
_cell.length_a   1.000
_cell.length_b   1.000
_cell.length_c   1.000
_cell.angle_alpha   90.00
_cell.angle_beta   90.00
_cell.angle_gamma   90.00
#
_symmetry.space_group_name_H-M   'P 1'
#
loop_
_entity.id
_entity.type
_entity.pdbx_description
1 polymer ?
#
loop_
_entity_poly.entity_id
_entity_poly.type
_entity_poly.pdbx_seq_one_letter_code
_entity_poly.pdbx_strand_id
1 'polypeptide(L)'
;LTFFFRYARPLIENGYVYIAQPPLFKVTQGKTSEYLFNEHVLDKMLKERGIKNLSLSDKDKKNVKTGDELLELIRNMSEFYRSYNNPILNLYPAVFLRGLIRSDIKLEDFDNQAKMNEICDYLNHYLIDHAKNYNISEAENYKVEVKYNAENAKYSFMLHLNEEEHVILNPNIIKSSEYKKLKNAYPVIRDFLIE
;
A
#
# COMPACT_ATOMS: atom_id res chain seq x y z
N LEU A 1 -25.52 7.74 -34.22
CA LEU A 1 -24.29 8.29 -34.85
C LEU A 1 -24.06 7.72 -36.25
N THR A 2 -24.09 6.40 -36.46
CA THR A 2 -23.85 5.75 -37.77
C THR A 2 -24.74 6.28 -38.90
N PHE A 3 -26.02 6.56 -38.60
CA PHE A 3 -26.95 7.19 -39.54
C PHE A 3 -26.45 8.57 -40.02
N PHE A 4 -26.14 9.48 -39.08
CA PHE A 4 -25.61 10.81 -39.39
C PHE A 4 -24.26 10.73 -40.12
N PHE A 5 -23.39 9.80 -39.73
CA PHE A 5 -22.10 9.59 -40.39
C PHE A 5 -22.22 9.16 -41.85
N ARG A 6 -23.24 8.34 -42.17
CA ARG A 6 -23.45 7.79 -43.52
C ARG A 6 -24.25 8.72 -44.43
N TYR A 7 -25.25 9.42 -43.90
CA TYR A 7 -26.23 10.16 -44.72
C TYR A 7 -26.24 11.68 -44.48
N ALA A 8 -25.62 12.16 -43.41
CA ALA A 8 -25.63 13.57 -43.03
C ALA A 8 -24.28 14.02 -42.43
N ARG A 9 -23.18 13.59 -43.06
CA ARG A 9 -21.81 13.85 -42.58
C ARG A 9 -21.50 15.34 -42.33
N PRO A 10 -21.97 16.30 -43.16
CA PRO A 10 -21.73 17.72 -42.89
C PRO A 10 -22.27 18.21 -41.53
N LEU A 11 -23.28 17.54 -40.95
CA LEU A 11 -23.78 17.89 -39.62
C LEU A 11 -22.77 17.53 -38.52
N ILE A 12 -21.99 16.47 -38.71
CA ILE A 12 -20.93 16.06 -37.79
C ILE A 12 -19.70 16.96 -37.99
N GLU A 13 -19.28 17.18 -39.24
CA GLU A 13 -18.07 17.97 -39.57
C GLU A 13 -18.20 19.45 -39.14
N ASN A 14 -19.40 20.03 -39.25
CA ASN A 14 -19.66 21.40 -38.81
C ASN A 14 -20.05 21.51 -37.31
N GLY A 15 -20.01 20.41 -36.55
CA GLY A 15 -20.23 20.43 -35.10
C GLY A 15 -21.68 20.66 -34.65
N TYR A 16 -22.68 20.28 -35.46
CA TYR A 16 -24.10 20.43 -35.10
C TYR A 16 -24.68 19.24 -34.32
N VAL A 17 -23.95 18.12 -34.19
CA VAL A 17 -24.39 16.92 -33.48
C VAL A 17 -23.83 16.92 -32.06
N TYR A 18 -24.71 17.00 -31.06
CA TYR A 18 -24.35 16.96 -29.64
C TYR A 18 -24.88 15.69 -28.98
N ILE A 19 -24.15 15.19 -27.98
CA ILE A 19 -24.58 14.05 -27.15
C ILE A 19 -24.83 14.60 -25.75
N ALA A 20 -26.07 14.47 -25.27
CA ALA A 20 -26.38 14.79 -23.89
C ALA A 20 -25.64 13.80 -22.96
N GLN A 21 -25.02 14.32 -21.91
CA GLN A 21 -24.43 13.51 -20.84
C GLN A 21 -25.35 13.56 -19.62
N PRO A 22 -26.32 12.63 -19.50
CA PRO A 22 -27.16 12.58 -18.31
C PRO A 22 -26.31 12.26 -17.07
N PRO A 23 -26.67 12.80 -15.89
CA PRO A 23 -25.99 12.44 -14.66
C PRO A 23 -26.22 10.97 -14.34
N LEU A 24 -25.16 10.28 -13.92
CA LEU A 24 -25.21 8.87 -13.54
C LEU A 24 -25.76 8.66 -12.13
N PHE A 25 -25.48 9.61 -11.22
CA PHE A 25 -25.89 9.52 -9.83
C PHE A 25 -26.58 10.80 -9.36
N LYS A 26 -27.48 10.65 -8.39
CA LYS A 26 -28.01 11.75 -7.60
C LYS A 26 -27.77 11.43 -6.13
N VAL A 27 -26.95 12.23 -5.46
CA VAL A 27 -26.70 12.07 -4.03
C VAL A 27 -27.53 13.10 -3.27
N THR A 28 -28.30 12.63 -2.29
CA THR A 28 -29.15 13.49 -1.46
C THR A 28 -28.78 13.35 0.01
N GLN A 29 -28.55 14.46 0.68
CA GLN A 29 -28.24 14.50 2.11
C GLN A 29 -29.08 15.60 2.78
N GLY A 30 -30.07 15.21 3.57
CA GLY A 30 -31.03 16.15 4.13
C GLY A 30 -31.77 16.92 3.02
N LYS A 31 -31.55 18.23 2.95
CA LYS A 31 -32.19 19.12 1.97
C LYS A 31 -31.36 19.38 0.71
N THR A 32 -30.09 18.95 0.67
CA THR A 32 -29.21 19.19 -0.49
C THR A 32 -29.19 17.97 -1.40
N SER A 33 -29.33 18.19 -2.70
CA SER A 33 -29.20 17.17 -3.74
C SER A 33 -28.16 17.61 -4.75
N GLU A 34 -27.27 16.71 -5.13
CA GLU A 34 -26.19 16.93 -6.10
C GLU A 34 -26.22 15.83 -7.16
N TYR A 35 -26.04 16.21 -8.42
CA TYR A 35 -26.02 15.29 -9.56
C TYR A 35 -24.58 15.05 -10.00
N LEU A 36 -24.17 13.79 -10.13
CA LEU A 36 -22.81 13.39 -10.45
C LEU A 36 -22.78 12.63 -11.78
N PHE A 37 -21.82 12.96 -12.63
CA PHE A 37 -21.74 12.46 -14.02
C PHE A 37 -20.80 11.26 -14.18
N ASN A 38 -20.00 10.94 -13.16
CA ASN A 38 -19.11 9.79 -13.18
C ASN A 38 -18.92 9.20 -11.79
N GLU A 39 -18.46 7.94 -11.77
CA GLU A 39 -18.21 7.16 -10.55
C GLU A 39 -17.04 7.72 -9.73
N HIS A 40 -16.01 8.26 -10.38
CA HIS A 40 -14.85 8.82 -9.69
C HIS A 40 -15.21 10.01 -8.79
N VAL A 41 -16.10 10.89 -9.26
CA VAL A 41 -16.60 12.04 -8.49
C VAL A 41 -17.49 11.56 -7.34
N LEU A 42 -18.31 10.52 -7.55
CA LEU A 42 -19.07 9.91 -6.45
C LEU A 42 -18.14 9.39 -5.35
N ASP A 43 -17.13 8.62 -5.71
CA ASP A 43 -16.14 8.06 -4.78
C ASP A 43 -15.41 9.15 -3.99
N LYS A 44 -14.98 10.21 -4.68
CA LYS A 44 -14.34 11.37 -4.04
C LYS A 44 -15.31 12.06 -3.07
N MET A 45 -16.53 12.34 -3.51
CA MET A 45 -17.55 13.02 -2.72
C MET A 45 -17.92 12.20 -1.47
N LEU A 46 -18.04 10.87 -1.60
CA LEU A 46 -18.32 9.98 -0.46
C LEU A 46 -17.17 9.99 0.56
N LYS A 47 -15.92 9.96 0.08
CA LYS A 47 -14.73 10.04 0.95
C LYS A 47 -14.66 11.36 1.69
N GLU A 48 -14.77 12.49 1.00
CA GLU A 48 -14.75 13.83 1.59
C GLU A 48 -15.88 14.04 2.61
N ARG A 49 -17.11 13.61 2.28
CA ARG A 49 -18.24 13.73 3.20
C ARG A 49 -18.08 12.81 4.42
N GLY A 50 -17.55 11.61 4.23
CA GLY A 50 -17.31 10.65 5.31
C GLY A 50 -16.31 11.17 6.35
N ILE A 51 -15.29 11.91 5.92
CA ILE A 51 -14.24 12.44 6.80
C ILE A 51 -14.49 13.85 7.32
N LYS A 52 -15.49 14.58 6.79
CA LYS A 52 -15.69 16.02 7.03
C LYS A 52 -15.72 16.42 8.51
N ASN A 53 -16.27 15.56 9.37
CA ASN A 53 -16.37 15.79 10.81
C ASN A 53 -15.53 14.80 11.63
N LEU A 54 -14.63 14.07 10.99
CA LEU A 54 -13.73 13.15 11.64
C LEU A 54 -12.38 13.83 11.88
N SER A 55 -11.83 13.56 13.06
CA SER A 55 -10.45 13.89 13.38
C SER A 55 -9.80 12.65 13.97
N LEU A 56 -8.59 12.34 13.51
CA LEU A 56 -7.77 11.30 14.12
C LEU A 56 -6.65 11.97 14.88
N SER A 57 -6.53 11.64 16.17
CA SER A 57 -5.50 12.17 17.04
C SER A 57 -4.66 11.04 17.60
N ASP A 58 -3.37 11.28 17.75
CA ASP A 58 -2.53 10.39 18.55
C ASP A 58 -2.94 10.40 20.05
N LYS A 59 -2.43 9.46 20.84
CA LYS A 59 -2.64 9.27 22.28
C LYS A 59 -2.49 10.58 23.07
N ASP A 60 -1.53 11.43 22.71
CA ASP A 60 -1.25 12.70 23.39
C ASP A 60 -2.06 13.89 22.83
N LYS A 61 -2.88 13.68 21.78
CA LYS A 61 -3.63 14.73 21.05
C LYS A 61 -2.77 15.87 20.46
N LYS A 62 -1.45 15.70 20.38
CA LYS A 62 -0.54 16.70 19.77
C LYS A 62 -0.65 16.67 18.23
N ASN A 63 -0.67 15.47 17.67
CA ASN A 63 -0.79 15.24 16.24
C ASN A 63 -2.24 14.95 15.89
N VAL A 64 -2.92 15.88 15.22
CA VAL A 64 -4.31 15.76 14.79
C VAL A 64 -4.41 15.87 13.27
N LYS A 65 -4.97 14.85 12.63
CA LYS A 65 -5.20 14.80 11.18
C LYS A 65 -6.69 14.99 10.90
N THR A 66 -7.01 15.95 10.02
CA THR A 66 -8.38 16.27 9.58
C THR A 66 -8.41 16.54 8.08
N GLY A 67 -9.61 16.53 7.48
CA GLY A 67 -9.80 16.85 6.07
C GLY A 67 -8.90 16.02 5.13
N ASP A 68 -8.20 16.69 4.22
CA ASP A 68 -7.37 16.05 3.20
C ASP A 68 -6.20 15.24 3.78
N GLU A 69 -5.60 15.70 4.89
CA GLU A 69 -4.51 14.94 5.54
C GLU A 69 -5.01 13.62 6.12
N LEU A 70 -6.23 13.63 6.69
CA LEU A 70 -6.88 12.41 7.17
C LEU A 70 -7.24 11.49 6.01
N LEU A 71 -7.69 12.04 4.88
CA LEU A 71 -7.98 11.25 3.68
C LEU A 71 -6.74 10.53 3.17
N GLU A 72 -5.62 11.25 3.08
CA GLU A 72 -4.35 10.69 2.63
C GLU A 72 -3.87 9.59 3.58
N LEU A 73 -3.95 9.81 4.90
CA LEU A 73 -3.59 8.81 5.89
C LEU A 73 -4.47 7.55 5.78
N ILE A 74 -5.79 7.70 5.68
CA ILE A 74 -6.73 6.57 5.51
C ILE A 74 -6.44 5.82 4.20
N ARG A 75 -6.15 6.54 3.11
CA ARG A 75 -5.75 5.92 1.84
C ARG A 75 -4.49 5.09 2.03
N ASN A 76 -3.45 5.63 2.65
CA ASN A 76 -2.20 4.92 2.89
C ASN A 76 -2.44 3.69 3.79
N MET A 77 -3.25 3.80 4.84
CA MET A 77 -3.65 2.66 5.69
C MET A 77 -4.39 1.57 4.90
N SER A 78 -5.32 1.97 4.03
CA SER A 78 -6.07 1.03 3.18
C SER A 78 -5.15 0.33 2.18
N GLU A 79 -4.26 1.07 1.53
CA GLU A 79 -3.26 0.53 0.61
C GLU A 79 -2.29 -0.41 1.31
N PHE A 80 -1.83 -0.05 2.51
CA PHE A 80 -1.00 -0.92 3.34
C PHE A 80 -1.71 -2.23 3.65
N TYR A 81 -2.95 -2.16 4.14
CA TYR A 81 -3.76 -3.33 4.47
C TYR A 81 -4.02 -4.23 3.25
N ARG A 82 -4.38 -3.64 2.10
CA ARG A 82 -4.63 -4.40 0.85
C ARG A 82 -3.36 -5.06 0.32
N SER A 83 -2.24 -4.33 0.31
CA SER A 83 -0.97 -4.84 -0.19
C SER A 83 -0.44 -5.96 0.71
N TYR A 84 -0.59 -5.82 2.03
CA TYR A 84 -0.22 -6.86 2.99
C TYR A 84 -1.02 -8.15 2.77
N ASN A 85 -2.35 -8.04 2.62
CA ASN A 85 -3.21 -9.19 2.40
C ASN A 85 -3.18 -9.72 0.96
N ASN A 86 -2.28 -9.23 0.11
CA ASN A 86 -2.08 -9.76 -1.23
C ASN A 86 -1.46 -11.18 -1.16
N PRO A 87 -1.89 -12.13 -2.01
CA PRO A 87 -1.36 -13.50 -2.00
C PRO A 87 0.17 -13.62 -2.05
N ILE A 88 0.86 -12.65 -2.67
CA ILE A 88 2.32 -12.66 -2.80
C ILE A 88 3.00 -12.26 -1.48
N LEU A 89 2.45 -11.28 -0.76
CA LEU A 89 3.07 -10.70 0.43
C LEU A 89 2.59 -11.34 1.72
N ASN A 90 1.38 -11.92 1.73
CA ASN A 90 0.81 -12.63 2.88
C ASN A 90 1.58 -13.90 3.26
N LEU A 91 2.54 -14.33 2.43
CA LEU A 91 3.51 -15.38 2.76
C LEU A 91 4.52 -14.96 3.83
N TYR A 92 4.68 -13.65 4.04
CA TYR A 92 5.65 -13.09 4.98
C TYR A 92 4.94 -12.43 6.16
N PRO A 93 5.37 -12.69 7.40
CA PRO A 93 4.81 -12.02 8.57
C PRO A 93 4.93 -10.49 8.46
N ALA A 94 3.90 -9.77 8.93
CA ALA A 94 3.88 -8.31 8.91
C ALA A 94 5.12 -7.69 9.57
N VAL A 95 5.60 -8.27 10.66
CA VAL A 95 6.80 -7.79 11.37
C VAL A 95 8.04 -7.85 10.48
N PHE A 96 8.22 -8.92 9.71
CA PHE A 96 9.34 -9.06 8.79
C PHE A 96 9.27 -8.06 7.64
N LEU A 97 8.09 -7.89 7.02
CA LEU A 97 7.90 -6.90 5.94
C LEU A 97 8.16 -5.47 6.42
N ARG A 98 7.72 -5.11 7.64
CA ARG A 98 8.04 -3.80 8.24
C ARG A 98 9.53 -3.64 8.48
N GLY A 99 10.21 -4.69 8.94
CA GLY A 99 11.68 -4.73 9.08
C GLY A 99 12.37 -4.47 7.75
N LEU A 100 11.96 -5.15 6.68
CA LEU A 100 12.50 -4.98 5.32
C LEU A 100 12.31 -3.56 4.79
N ILE A 101 11.16 -2.93 5.05
CA ILE A 101 10.93 -1.54 4.63
C ILE A 101 11.88 -0.60 5.38
N ARG A 102 12.13 -0.85 6.67
CA ARG A 102 13.01 -0.03 7.50
C ARG A 102 14.50 -0.22 7.22
N SER A 103 14.91 -1.38 6.69
CA SER A 103 16.30 -1.60 6.28
C SER A 103 16.66 -0.88 4.97
N ASP A 104 15.68 -0.27 4.29
CA ASP A 104 15.81 0.36 2.98
C ASP A 104 16.51 -0.53 1.94
N ILE A 105 16.23 -1.84 1.97
CA ILE A 105 16.84 -2.78 1.03
C ILE A 105 16.53 -2.41 -0.43
N LYS A 106 17.55 -2.54 -1.28
CA LYS A 106 17.53 -2.29 -2.72
C LYS A 106 17.84 -3.57 -3.48
N LEU A 107 17.53 -3.57 -4.77
CA LEU A 107 17.77 -4.74 -5.63
C LEU A 107 19.27 -5.06 -5.81
N GLU A 108 20.10 -4.03 -5.79
CA GLU A 108 21.56 -4.13 -5.93
C GLU A 108 22.20 -4.79 -4.70
N ASP A 109 21.55 -4.70 -3.54
CA ASP A 109 22.09 -5.27 -2.30
C ASP A 109 22.16 -6.81 -2.37
N PHE A 110 21.27 -7.45 -3.15
CA PHE A 110 21.28 -8.91 -3.35
C PHE A 110 22.50 -9.42 -4.13
N ASP A 111 23.30 -8.54 -4.70
CA ASP A 111 24.57 -8.88 -5.36
C ASP A 111 25.77 -8.68 -4.41
N ASN A 112 25.56 -8.18 -3.18
CA ASN A 112 26.61 -7.86 -2.20
C ASN A 112 26.43 -8.63 -0.88
N GLN A 113 27.35 -9.57 -0.62
CA GLN A 113 27.32 -10.40 0.61
C GLN A 113 27.40 -9.60 1.90
N ALA A 114 28.29 -8.61 1.96
CA ALA A 114 28.51 -7.83 3.17
C ALA A 114 27.24 -7.03 3.52
N LYS A 115 26.59 -6.44 2.51
CA LYS A 115 25.35 -5.68 2.71
C LYS A 115 24.18 -6.58 3.10
N MET A 116 24.07 -7.75 2.49
CA MET A 116 23.04 -8.74 2.86
C MET A 116 23.20 -9.23 4.30
N ASN A 117 24.43 -9.48 4.75
CA ASN A 117 24.70 -9.86 6.13
C ASN A 117 24.35 -8.73 7.11
N GLU A 118 24.74 -7.49 6.81
CA GLU A 118 24.37 -6.30 7.61
C GLU A 118 22.85 -6.17 7.77
N ILE A 119 22.10 -6.30 6.66
CA ILE A 119 20.63 -6.25 6.70
C ILE A 119 20.06 -7.46 7.45
N CYS A 120 20.65 -8.65 7.29
CA CYS A 120 20.24 -9.86 8.01
C CYS A 120 20.36 -9.67 9.53
N ASP A 121 21.47 -9.13 10.00
CA ASP A 121 21.72 -8.85 11.42
C ASP A 121 20.70 -7.83 11.95
N TYR A 122 20.45 -6.76 11.19
CA TYR A 122 19.41 -5.79 11.51
C TYR A 122 18.02 -6.43 11.60
N LEU A 123 17.64 -7.28 10.65
CA LEU A 123 16.32 -7.93 10.63
C LEU A 123 16.16 -8.86 11.83
N ASN A 124 17.16 -9.69 12.14
CA ASN A 124 17.12 -10.56 13.32
C ASN A 124 16.97 -9.75 14.61
N HIS A 125 17.73 -8.67 14.77
CA HIS A 125 17.60 -7.78 15.91
C HIS A 125 16.20 -7.14 15.98
N TYR A 126 15.70 -6.64 14.85
CA TYR A 126 14.39 -6.00 14.74
C TYR A 126 13.24 -6.95 15.09
N LEU A 127 13.29 -8.19 14.62
CA LEU A 127 12.26 -9.20 14.90
C LEU A 127 12.15 -9.50 16.39
N ILE A 128 13.29 -9.71 17.06
CA ILE A 128 13.35 -10.00 18.51
C ILE A 128 12.87 -8.80 19.32
N ASP A 129 13.34 -7.59 19.00
CA ASP A 129 12.95 -6.36 19.70
C ASP A 129 11.45 -6.10 19.57
N HIS A 130 10.90 -6.19 18.35
CA HIS A 130 9.47 -6.00 18.13
C HIS A 130 8.61 -7.11 18.74
N ALA A 131 9.08 -8.36 18.80
CA ALA A 131 8.35 -9.43 19.46
C ALA A 131 8.13 -9.12 20.95
N LYS A 132 9.18 -8.63 21.63
CA LYS A 132 9.12 -8.22 23.04
C LYS A 132 8.28 -6.97 23.26
N ASN A 133 8.47 -5.94 22.44
CA ASN A 133 7.82 -4.65 22.62
C ASN A 133 6.31 -4.68 22.34
N TYR A 134 5.85 -5.62 21.49
CA TYR A 134 4.45 -5.72 21.08
C TYR A 134 3.79 -7.06 21.46
N ASN A 135 4.43 -7.86 22.32
CA ASN A 135 3.97 -9.19 22.75
C ASN A 135 3.53 -10.10 21.59
N ILE A 136 4.33 -10.15 20.52
CA ILE A 136 4.08 -11.01 19.36
C ILE A 136 4.81 -12.34 19.58
N SER A 137 4.17 -13.27 20.31
CA SER A 137 4.80 -14.53 20.74
C SER A 137 5.38 -15.36 19.59
N GLU A 138 4.76 -15.30 18.40
CA GLU A 138 5.20 -16.04 17.21
C GLU A 138 6.53 -15.50 16.66
N ALA A 139 6.76 -14.19 16.80
CA ALA A 139 7.93 -13.53 16.22
C ALA A 139 9.22 -13.76 16.99
N GLU A 140 9.15 -14.25 18.23
CA GLU A 140 10.33 -14.58 19.05
C GLU A 140 11.17 -15.71 18.43
N ASN A 141 10.51 -16.60 17.69
CA ASN A 141 11.15 -17.76 17.07
C ASN A 141 11.60 -17.48 15.62
N TYR A 142 11.30 -16.29 15.09
CA TYR A 142 11.66 -15.97 13.72
C TYR A 142 13.15 -15.69 13.57
N LYS A 143 13.77 -16.33 12.59
CA LYS A 143 15.19 -16.16 12.28
C LYS A 143 15.41 -15.94 10.79
N VAL A 144 16.26 -14.98 10.45
CA VAL A 144 16.64 -14.67 9.08
C VAL A 144 18.06 -15.16 8.83
N GLU A 145 18.26 -15.82 7.69
CA GLU A 145 19.57 -16.27 7.23
C GLU A 145 19.79 -15.85 5.78
N VAL A 146 21.04 -15.55 5.43
CA VAL A 146 21.43 -15.23 4.05
C VAL A 146 21.77 -16.53 3.32
N LYS A 147 21.14 -16.76 2.17
CA LYS A 147 21.48 -17.87 1.26
C LYS A 147 21.98 -17.36 -0.08
N TYR A 148 23.10 -17.91 -0.52
CA TYR A 148 23.65 -17.68 -1.86
C TYR A 148 23.11 -18.72 -2.84
N ASN A 149 22.58 -18.25 -3.98
CA ASN A 149 22.17 -19.10 -5.08
C ASN A 149 23.26 -19.07 -6.16
N ALA A 150 23.92 -20.22 -6.37
CA ALA A 150 25.01 -20.37 -7.33
C ALA A 150 24.56 -20.29 -8.80
N GLU A 151 23.30 -20.61 -9.12
CA GLU A 151 22.79 -20.61 -10.49
C GLU A 151 22.62 -19.19 -11.04
N ASN A 152 22.14 -18.28 -10.19
CA ASN A 152 21.87 -16.88 -10.57
C ASN A 152 22.88 -15.89 -9.97
N ALA A 153 23.89 -16.38 -9.24
CA ALA A 153 24.91 -15.59 -8.54
C ALA A 153 24.33 -14.48 -7.62
N LYS A 154 23.23 -14.79 -6.93
CA LYS A 154 22.51 -13.82 -6.08
C LYS A 154 22.27 -14.34 -4.67
N TYR A 155 22.29 -13.42 -3.71
CA TYR A 155 21.86 -13.68 -2.35
C TYR A 155 20.34 -13.59 -2.22
N SER A 156 19.81 -14.17 -1.15
CA SER A 156 18.40 -14.16 -0.77
C SER A 156 18.28 -14.29 0.74
N PHE A 157 17.15 -13.87 1.31
CA PHE A 157 16.85 -14.15 2.72
C PHE A 157 15.99 -15.40 2.85
N MET A 158 16.39 -16.30 3.73
CA MET A 158 15.55 -17.37 4.24
C MET A 158 15.04 -16.95 5.61
N LEU A 159 13.73 -16.77 5.72
CA LEU A 159 13.03 -16.51 6.98
C LEU A 159 12.50 -17.84 7.51
N HIS A 160 13.05 -18.30 8.63
CA HIS A 160 12.53 -19.42 9.40
C HIS A 160 11.42 -18.91 10.31
N LEU A 161 10.22 -19.46 10.18
CA LEU A 161 9.04 -19.12 11.00
C LEU A 161 8.96 -20.00 12.25
N ASN A 162 9.39 -21.25 12.13
CA ASN A 162 9.57 -22.22 13.21
C ASN A 162 10.63 -23.25 12.77
N GLU A 163 10.76 -24.36 13.50
CA GLU A 163 11.78 -25.40 13.21
C GLU A 163 11.57 -26.09 11.85
N GLU A 164 10.34 -26.12 11.32
CA GLU A 164 9.98 -26.88 10.10
C GLU A 164 9.62 -25.97 8.91
N GLU A 165 9.08 -24.77 9.18
CA GLU A 165 8.55 -23.85 8.18
C GLU A 165 9.51 -22.69 7.91
N HIS A 166 9.81 -22.48 6.64
CA HIS A 166 10.61 -21.36 6.18
C HIS A 166 10.06 -20.78 4.87
N VAL A 167 10.31 -19.48 4.67
CA VAL A 167 9.92 -18.74 3.47
C VAL A 167 11.15 -18.03 2.91
N ILE A 168 11.36 -18.12 1.60
CA ILE A 168 12.49 -17.48 0.92
C ILE A 168 12.02 -16.17 0.30
N LEU A 169 12.64 -15.06 0.70
CA LEU A 169 12.46 -13.77 0.06
C LEU A 169 13.24 -13.73 -1.26
N ASN A 170 12.52 -13.83 -2.37
CA ASN A 170 13.09 -13.62 -3.70
C ASN A 170 13.31 -12.11 -3.97
N PRO A 171 14.44 -11.70 -4.57
CA PRO A 171 14.67 -10.30 -4.97
C PRO A 171 13.51 -9.65 -5.76
N ASN A 172 12.77 -10.44 -6.54
CA ASN A 172 11.60 -9.96 -7.30
C ASN A 172 10.49 -9.36 -6.42
N ILE A 173 10.39 -9.75 -5.15
CA ILE A 173 9.44 -9.16 -4.20
C ILE A 173 9.72 -7.68 -4.03
N ILE A 174 11.00 -7.28 -3.93
CA ILE A 174 11.40 -5.87 -3.79
C ILE A 174 11.02 -5.04 -5.02
N LYS A 175 10.96 -5.67 -6.21
CA LYS A 175 10.53 -5.02 -7.45
C LYS A 175 9.00 -4.91 -7.57
N SER A 176 8.24 -5.73 -6.85
CA SER A 176 6.79 -5.84 -7.00
C SER A 176 6.06 -4.52 -6.73
N SER A 177 4.92 -4.30 -7.41
CA SER A 177 4.06 -3.14 -7.17
C SER A 177 3.56 -3.09 -5.73
N GLU A 178 3.24 -4.25 -5.16
CA GLU A 178 2.70 -4.36 -3.81
C GLU A 178 3.73 -3.99 -2.74
N TYR A 179 4.99 -4.44 -2.90
CA TYR A 179 6.06 -4.05 -1.98
C TYR A 179 6.33 -2.54 -2.07
N LYS A 180 6.31 -1.94 -3.27
CA LYS A 180 6.47 -0.49 -3.45
C LYS A 180 5.35 0.31 -2.76
N LYS A 181 4.09 -0.16 -2.86
CA LYS A 181 2.96 0.45 -2.14
C LYS A 181 3.18 0.39 -0.63
N LEU A 182 3.58 -0.77 -0.10
CA LEU A 182 3.92 -0.90 1.33
C LEU A 182 5.07 0.04 1.74
N LYS A 183 6.14 0.08 0.95
CA LYS A 183 7.32 0.92 1.21
C LYS A 183 6.96 2.41 1.29
N ASN A 184 6.01 2.87 0.49
CA ASN A 184 5.56 4.27 0.49
C ASN A 184 4.54 4.54 1.60
N ALA A 185 3.60 3.63 1.86
CA ALA A 185 2.52 3.84 2.81
C ALA A 185 2.97 3.69 4.27
N TYR A 186 3.84 2.71 4.57
CA TYR A 186 4.21 2.37 5.94
C TYR A 186 4.90 3.51 6.70
N PRO A 187 5.87 4.27 6.14
CA PRO A 187 6.50 5.38 6.85
C PRO A 187 5.50 6.45 7.29
N VAL A 188 4.54 6.81 6.44
CA VAL A 188 3.50 7.82 6.75
C VAL A 188 2.57 7.35 7.87
N ILE A 189 2.20 6.06 7.86
CA ILE A 189 1.36 5.47 8.92
C ILE A 189 2.14 5.43 10.23
N ARG A 190 3.42 5.04 10.17
CA ARG A 190 4.28 4.93 11.35
C ARG A 190 4.51 6.28 12.01
N ASP A 191 4.81 7.31 11.22
CA ASP A 191 4.99 8.69 11.67
C ASP A 191 3.81 9.16 12.52
N PHE A 192 2.59 8.82 12.10
CA PHE A 192 1.38 9.12 12.86
C PHE A 192 1.18 8.29 14.14
N LEU A 193 1.73 7.07 14.23
CA LEU A 193 1.47 6.12 15.33
C LEU A 193 2.57 6.07 16.41
N ILE A 194 3.76 6.62 16.15
CA ILE A 194 4.96 6.40 16.99
C ILE A 194 5.52 7.71 17.60
N GLU A 195 4.91 8.87 17.34
CA GLU A 195 5.11 10.10 18.12
C GLU A 195 3.89 10.42 18.97
#